data_AF-A0A151IUZ9-F1
#
_entry.id   AF-A0A151IUZ9-F1
#
_cell.length_a   1.000
_cell.length_b   1.000
_cell.length_c   1.000
_cell.angle_alpha   90.00
_cell.angle_beta   90.00
_cell.angle_gamma   90.00
#
_symmetry.space_group_name_H-M   'P 1'
#
loop_
_entity.id
_entity.type
_entity.pdbx_description
1 polymer ?
#
loop_
_entity_poly.entity_id
_entity_poly.type
_entity_poly.pdbx_seq_one_letter_code
_entity_poly.pdbx_strand_id
1 'polypeptide(L)'
;MSVNKFGMQMRKDNYDEIEKSQLSIESLRNYIHNNGLYLNPDHYDVKERKIEHVATPEFDTDAVNKRYIERTLRDSRNEIEKMFKTLGNDMIVHALQGTKEKVSEMEKSFNVLKNAVTIESLKEMVLDLIEKSVKRIGHEMIVSALKNVVMNIALKTYTIPDMINKSVQPIENDITKMKKDIAKVQNDTKKLLRDAKKDTIHESVK
;
A
#
# COMPACT_ATOMS: atom_id res chain seq x y z
N MET A 1 45.07 -117.64 8.62
CA MET A 1 44.43 -116.49 9.27
C MET A 1 45.49 -115.44 9.52
N SER A 2 45.34 -114.24 8.98
CA SER A 2 46.33 -113.17 9.12
C SER A 2 46.12 -112.48 10.47
N VAL A 3 47.09 -112.65 11.39
CA VAL A 3 47.16 -111.95 12.67
C VAL A 3 48.14 -110.78 12.54
N ASN A 4 47.81 -109.62 13.13
CA ASN A 4 48.77 -108.51 13.14
C ASN A 4 49.92 -108.80 14.13
N LYS A 5 50.97 -107.97 14.11
CA LYS A 5 52.14 -108.08 15.00
C LYS A 5 51.85 -107.98 16.52
N PHE A 6 50.60 -107.71 16.90
CA PHE A 6 50.10 -107.66 18.27
C PHE A 6 49.19 -108.86 18.62
N GLY A 7 49.12 -109.88 17.76
CA GLY A 7 48.34 -111.09 18.03
C GLY A 7 46.83 -110.90 17.96
N MET A 8 46.32 -109.73 17.55
CA MET A 8 44.89 -109.51 17.37
C MET A 8 44.41 -110.13 16.06
N GLN A 9 43.36 -110.95 16.15
CA GLN A 9 42.69 -111.57 15.02
C GLN A 9 42.02 -110.47 14.19
N MET A 10 42.50 -110.26 12.96
CA MET A 10 41.95 -109.25 12.05
C MET A 10 40.51 -109.67 11.69
N ARG A 11 39.51 -109.15 12.42
CA ARG A 11 38.09 -109.29 12.06
C ARG A 11 37.88 -108.59 10.73
N LYS A 12 37.40 -109.33 9.73
CA LYS A 12 37.33 -108.90 8.33
C LYS A 12 36.16 -107.95 8.03
N ASP A 13 35.40 -107.55 9.05
CA ASP A 13 34.10 -106.88 8.89
C ASP A 13 34.08 -105.47 9.54
N ASN A 14 35.22 -104.93 9.97
CA ASN A 14 35.30 -103.62 10.65
C ASN A 14 35.43 -102.40 9.69
N TYR A 15 35.33 -102.60 8.37
CA TYR A 15 35.40 -101.50 7.40
C TYR A 15 34.23 -100.53 7.57
N ASP A 16 33.03 -101.06 7.78
CA ASP A 16 31.80 -100.29 7.99
C ASP A 16 31.84 -99.43 9.25
N GLU A 17 32.54 -99.87 10.30
CA GLU A 17 32.65 -99.16 11.58
C GLU A 17 33.65 -98.00 11.50
N ILE A 18 34.74 -98.18 10.74
CA ILE A 18 35.72 -97.13 10.45
C ILE A 18 35.10 -96.05 9.56
N GLU A 19 34.35 -96.43 8.53
CA GLU A 19 33.67 -95.48 7.62
C GLU A 19 32.58 -94.68 8.36
N LYS A 20 31.76 -95.32 9.19
CA LYS A 20 30.78 -94.63 10.05
C LYS A 20 31.44 -93.65 11.01
N SER A 21 32.58 -94.02 11.58
CA SER A 21 33.34 -93.14 12.48
C SER A 21 33.89 -91.92 11.74
N GLN A 22 34.37 -92.09 10.50
CA GLN A 22 34.85 -90.98 9.67
C GLN A 22 33.71 -90.03 9.28
N LEU A 23 32.54 -90.55 8.89
CA LEU A 23 31.36 -89.73 8.59
C LEU A 23 30.87 -88.94 9.82
N SER A 24 30.90 -89.55 11.01
CA SER A 24 30.55 -88.89 12.27
C SER A 24 31.53 -87.75 12.62
N ILE A 25 32.84 -88.00 12.47
CA ILE A 25 33.88 -86.98 12.70
C ILE A 25 33.73 -85.82 11.71
N GLU A 26 33.48 -86.11 10.44
CA GLU A 26 33.33 -85.07 9.41
C GLU A 26 32.04 -84.25 9.62
N SER A 27 30.95 -84.91 10.02
CA SER A 27 29.72 -84.22 10.42
C SER A 27 29.95 -83.28 11.60
N LEU A 28 30.70 -83.72 12.62
CA LEU A 28 31.05 -82.90 13.77
C LEU A 28 31.95 -81.71 13.38
N ARG A 29 32.94 -81.93 12.50
CA ARG A 29 33.81 -80.86 11.99
C ARG A 29 33.01 -79.80 11.22
N ASN A 30 32.10 -80.23 10.36
CA ASN A 30 31.21 -79.34 9.64
C ASN A 30 30.26 -78.59 10.59
N TYR A 31 29.75 -79.27 11.62
CA TYR A 31 28.95 -78.62 12.65
C TYR A 31 29.76 -77.54 13.39
N ILE A 32 30.97 -77.83 13.85
CA ILE A 32 31.82 -76.85 14.53
C ILE A 32 32.20 -75.70 13.57
N HIS A 33 32.59 -76.02 12.33
CA HIS A 33 32.99 -75.02 11.35
C HIS A 33 31.85 -74.08 10.95
N ASN A 34 30.62 -74.60 10.90
CA ASN A 34 29.45 -73.82 10.52
C ASN A 34 28.83 -73.06 11.69
N ASN A 35 28.97 -73.54 12.93
CA ASN A 35 28.34 -72.95 14.11
C ASN A 35 29.31 -72.21 15.05
N GLY A 36 30.62 -72.30 14.82
CA GLY A 36 31.63 -71.60 15.61
C GLY A 36 31.81 -70.13 15.21
N LEU A 37 32.26 -69.31 16.17
CA LEU A 37 32.78 -67.96 15.92
C LEU A 37 34.16 -68.07 15.28
N TYR A 38 34.36 -67.41 14.13
CA TYR A 38 35.65 -67.42 13.46
C TYR A 38 36.46 -66.18 13.87
N LEU A 39 37.64 -66.39 14.43
CA LEU A 39 38.56 -65.30 14.76
C LEU A 39 39.45 -65.01 13.55
N ASN A 40 39.22 -63.87 12.90
CA ASN A 40 40.18 -63.25 11.99
C ASN A 40 41.21 -62.45 12.80
N PRO A 41 42.38 -62.11 12.23
CA PRO A 41 43.40 -61.34 12.93
C PRO A 41 42.88 -60.06 13.62
N ASP A 42 41.83 -59.43 13.07
CA ASP A 42 41.32 -58.13 13.53
C ASP A 42 39.86 -58.14 14.03
N HIS A 43 39.10 -59.24 13.85
CA HIS A 43 37.68 -59.26 14.21
C HIS A 43 37.11 -60.68 14.36
N TYR A 44 35.95 -60.78 15.01
CA TYR A 44 35.14 -61.99 15.04
C TYR A 44 34.14 -61.96 13.89
N ASP A 45 34.11 -63.03 13.09
CA ASP A 45 33.11 -63.27 12.05
C ASP A 45 32.05 -64.25 12.55
N VAL A 46 30.79 -63.80 12.53
CA VAL A 46 29.61 -64.55 12.92
C VAL A 46 28.90 -65.22 11.73
N LYS A 47 29.43 -65.11 10.51
CA LYS A 47 28.86 -65.66 9.27
C LYS A 47 27.37 -65.30 9.09
N GLU A 48 27.05 -64.02 9.29
CA GLU A 48 25.69 -63.46 9.21
C GLU A 48 24.67 -64.07 10.18
N ARG A 49 25.13 -64.78 11.22
CA ARG A 49 24.24 -65.35 12.23
C ARG A 49 23.85 -64.29 13.27
N LYS A 50 22.66 -64.49 13.85
CA LYS A 50 22.20 -63.68 14.97
C LYS A 50 22.95 -64.08 16.24
N ILE A 51 23.45 -63.08 16.96
CA ILE A 51 23.89 -63.24 18.34
C ILE A 51 22.68 -62.97 19.23
N GLU A 52 22.15 -64.00 19.86
CA GLU A 52 21.01 -63.90 20.75
C GLU A 52 21.45 -63.61 22.18
N HIS A 53 20.53 -63.08 23.00
CA HIS A 53 20.76 -62.79 24.42
C HIS A 53 21.92 -61.84 24.74
N VAL A 54 22.26 -60.93 23.81
CA VAL A 54 23.20 -59.84 24.07
C VAL A 54 22.62 -58.91 25.14
N ALA A 55 23.36 -58.72 26.23
CA ALA A 55 22.97 -57.85 27.33
C ALA A 55 22.87 -56.38 26.89
N THR A 56 22.29 -55.53 27.74
CA THR A 56 22.31 -54.07 27.50
C THR A 56 23.74 -53.58 27.68
N PRO A 57 24.26 -52.73 26.78
CA PRO A 57 25.60 -52.16 26.93
C PRO A 57 25.69 -51.28 28.17
N GLU A 58 26.81 -51.36 28.88
CA GLU A 58 27.16 -50.50 30.02
C GLU A 58 28.34 -49.57 29.68
N PHE A 59 29.25 -50.03 28.81
CA PHE A 59 30.44 -49.30 28.38
C PHE A 59 30.43 -49.04 26.86
N ASP A 60 31.24 -48.06 26.43
CA ASP A 60 31.33 -47.66 25.01
C ASP A 60 31.86 -48.75 24.08
N THR A 61 32.51 -49.78 24.64
CA THR A 61 33.05 -50.94 23.89
C THR A 61 32.10 -52.12 23.83
N ASP A 62 30.95 -52.04 24.49
CA ASP A 62 30.00 -53.16 24.55
C ASP A 62 29.21 -53.30 23.25
N ALA A 63 28.86 -54.54 22.92
CA ALA A 63 27.96 -54.82 21.81
C ALA A 63 26.55 -54.30 22.14
N VAL A 64 25.98 -53.54 21.21
CA VAL A 64 24.62 -53.03 21.36
C VAL A 64 23.59 -54.07 20.92
N ASN A 65 22.53 -54.22 21.70
CA ASN A 65 21.38 -55.02 21.29
C ASN A 65 20.29 -54.14 20.63
N LYS A 66 19.38 -54.78 19.89
CA LYS A 66 18.29 -54.10 19.18
C LYS A 66 17.42 -53.23 20.10
N ARG A 67 17.09 -53.74 21.29
CA ARG A 67 16.21 -53.05 22.25
C ARG A 67 16.83 -51.73 22.74
N TYR A 68 18.15 -51.72 22.95
CA TYR A 68 18.89 -50.51 23.32
C TYR A 68 18.77 -49.45 22.21
N ILE A 69 19.06 -49.82 20.96
CA ILE A 69 18.98 -48.91 19.82
C ILE A 69 17.57 -48.34 19.66
N GLU A 70 16.53 -49.19 19.70
CA GLU A 70 15.14 -48.76 19.57
C GLU A 70 14.73 -47.78 20.66
N ARG A 71 15.18 -48.00 21.89
CA ARG A 71 14.94 -47.08 23.01
C ARG A 71 15.63 -45.73 22.77
N THR A 72 16.92 -45.74 22.44
CA THR A 72 17.68 -44.51 22.18
C THR A 72 17.08 -43.72 21.03
N LEU A 73 16.64 -44.38 19.96
CA LEU A 73 15.95 -43.73 18.84
C LEU A 73 14.62 -43.12 19.26
N ARG A 74 13.83 -43.84 20.08
CA ARG A 74 12.56 -43.33 20.59
C ARG A 74 12.76 -42.12 21.50
N ASP A 75 13.75 -42.16 22.38
CA ASP A 75 14.05 -41.06 23.30
C ASP A 75 14.54 -39.83 22.51
N SER A 76 15.44 -40.02 21.55
CA SER A 76 15.88 -38.96 20.63
C SER A 76 14.71 -38.34 19.86
N ARG A 77 13.78 -39.16 19.35
CA ARG A 77 12.58 -38.68 18.66
C ARG A 77 11.69 -37.83 19.57
N ASN A 78 11.51 -38.24 20.82
CA ASN A 78 10.69 -37.50 21.78
C ASN A 78 11.33 -36.15 22.13
N GLU A 79 12.65 -36.09 22.27
CA GLU A 79 13.38 -34.83 22.49
C GLU A 79 13.23 -33.89 21.30
N ILE A 80 13.40 -34.41 20.08
CA ILE A 80 13.18 -33.65 18.85
C ILE A 80 11.76 -33.09 18.79
N GLU A 81 10.74 -33.91 19.07
CA GLU A 81 9.34 -33.47 19.08
C GLU A 81 9.09 -32.38 20.14
N LYS A 82 9.69 -32.52 21.32
CA LYS A 82 9.60 -31.51 22.38
C LYS A 82 10.21 -30.18 21.93
N MET A 83 11.41 -30.21 21.33
CA MET A 83 12.08 -29.01 20.81
C MET A 83 11.26 -28.32 19.71
N PHE A 84 10.67 -29.07 18.78
CA PHE A 84 9.81 -28.49 17.74
C PHE A 84 8.54 -27.86 18.32
N LYS A 85 7.92 -28.48 19.33
CA LYS A 85 6.75 -27.90 20.01
C LYS A 85 7.10 -26.60 20.73
N THR A 86 8.22 -26.55 21.46
CA THR A 86 8.63 -25.32 22.16
C THR A 86 9.02 -24.22 21.18
N LEU A 87 9.85 -24.53 20.19
CA LEU A 87 10.29 -23.55 19.20
C LEU A 87 9.12 -23.02 18.36
N GLY A 88 8.23 -23.91 17.93
CA GLY A 88 7.02 -23.53 17.19
C GLY A 88 6.13 -22.60 18.00
N ASN A 89 5.89 -22.93 19.28
CA ASN A 89 5.11 -22.08 20.17
C ASN A 89 5.78 -20.73 20.39
N ASP A 90 7.09 -20.67 20.64
CA ASP A 90 7.80 -19.42 20.89
C ASP A 90 7.81 -18.50 19.65
N MET A 91 8.02 -19.07 18.46
CA MET A 91 7.96 -18.32 17.20
C MET A 91 6.55 -17.77 16.93
N ILE A 92 5.52 -18.59 17.13
CA ILE A 92 4.12 -18.18 16.97
C ILE A 92 3.78 -17.09 17.97
N VAL A 93 4.12 -17.26 19.24
CA VAL A 93 3.87 -16.29 20.31
C VAL A 93 4.57 -14.96 20.00
N HIS A 94 5.85 -14.98 19.61
CA HIS A 94 6.59 -13.78 19.27
C HIS A 94 5.98 -13.05 18.05
N ALA A 95 5.62 -13.78 17.00
CA ALA A 95 4.99 -13.22 15.81
C ALA A 95 3.60 -12.61 16.12
N LEU A 96 2.80 -13.29 16.94
CA LEU A 96 1.49 -12.81 17.38
C LEU A 96 1.61 -11.60 18.30
N GLN A 97 2.60 -11.58 19.19
CA GLN A 97 2.84 -10.46 20.10
C GLN A 97 3.20 -9.18 19.34
N GLY A 98 4.12 -9.24 18.36
CA GLY A 98 4.44 -8.09 17.52
C GLY A 98 3.26 -7.61 16.68
N THR A 99 2.38 -8.52 16.24
CA THR A 99 1.14 -8.17 15.53
C THR A 99 0.15 -7.47 16.48
N LYS A 100 -0.02 -7.98 17.70
CA LYS A 100 -0.89 -7.40 18.73
C LYS A 100 -0.50 -5.96 19.08
N GLU A 101 0.80 -5.69 19.22
CA GLU A 101 1.32 -4.34 19.50
C GLU A 101 0.98 -3.36 18.38
N LYS A 102 1.23 -3.74 17.12
CA LYS A 102 0.88 -2.91 15.95
C LYS A 102 -0.62 -2.64 15.85
N VAL A 103 -1.46 -3.64 16.13
CA VAL A 103 -2.92 -3.45 16.15
C VAL A 103 -3.33 -2.47 17.26
N SER A 104 -2.73 -2.56 18.44
CA SER A 104 -3.00 -1.61 19.54
C SER A 104 -2.58 -0.18 19.19
N GLU A 105 -1.43 0.01 18.53
CA GLU A 105 -0.99 1.32 18.04
C GLU A 105 -1.96 1.89 16.98
N MET A 106 -2.42 1.05 16.06
CA MET A 106 -3.39 1.43 15.05
C MET A 106 -4.75 1.80 15.65
N GLU A 107 -5.20 1.11 16.70
CA GLU A 107 -6.44 1.46 17.41
C GLU A 107 -6.33 2.82 18.11
N LYS A 108 -5.18 3.11 18.74
CA LYS A 108 -4.92 4.43 19.33
C LYS A 108 -4.94 5.53 18.27
N SER A 109 -4.29 5.33 17.13
CA SER A 109 -4.27 6.33 16.05
C SER A 109 -5.65 6.53 15.43
N PHE A 110 -6.43 5.46 15.27
CA PHE A 110 -7.81 5.54 14.80
C PHE A 110 -8.71 6.32 15.77
N ASN A 111 -8.54 6.14 17.08
CA ASN A 111 -9.27 6.91 18.08
C ASN A 111 -8.92 8.40 18.05
N VAL A 112 -7.64 8.76 17.84
CA VAL A 112 -7.22 10.15 17.63
C VAL A 112 -7.87 10.72 16.37
N LEU A 113 -7.86 9.98 15.26
CA LEU A 113 -8.46 10.41 14.00
C LEU A 113 -9.97 10.60 14.11
N LYS A 114 -10.66 9.69 14.80
CA LYS A 114 -12.10 9.76 15.08
C LYS A 114 -12.45 11.03 15.87
N ASN A 115 -11.59 11.43 16.81
CA ASN A 115 -11.77 12.65 17.60
C ASN A 115 -11.35 13.91 16.83
N ALA A 116 -10.39 13.82 15.91
CA ALA A 116 -9.96 14.95 15.09
C ALA A 116 -10.98 15.28 13.98
N VAL A 117 -11.54 14.26 13.34
CA VAL A 117 -12.60 14.38 12.33
C VAL A 117 -13.95 14.19 13.01
N THR A 118 -14.24 15.03 14.00
CA THR A 118 -15.58 15.03 14.57
C THR A 118 -16.57 15.57 13.55
N ILE A 119 -17.79 15.05 13.57
CA ILE A 119 -18.92 15.60 12.81
C ILE A 119 -19.06 17.10 13.09
N GLU A 120 -18.75 17.54 14.32
CA GLU A 120 -18.76 18.96 14.69
C GLU A 120 -17.71 19.77 13.92
N SER A 121 -16.47 19.27 13.79
CA SER A 121 -15.44 19.96 12.99
C SER A 121 -15.82 20.11 11.51
N LEU A 122 -16.47 19.09 10.93
CA LEU A 122 -16.98 19.12 9.55
C LEU A 122 -18.17 20.08 9.42
N LYS A 123 -19.05 20.09 10.41
CA LYS A 123 -20.21 20.98 10.48
C LYS A 123 -19.76 22.45 10.55
N GLU A 124 -18.80 22.77 11.40
CA GLU A 124 -18.22 24.13 11.48
C GLU A 124 -17.55 24.55 10.16
N MET A 125 -16.78 23.65 9.53
CA MET A 125 -16.16 23.92 8.23
C MET A 125 -17.20 24.19 7.12
N VAL A 126 -18.27 23.40 7.08
CA VAL A 126 -19.36 23.58 6.12
C VAL A 126 -20.12 24.88 6.38
N LEU A 127 -20.37 25.23 7.65
CA LEU A 127 -21.03 26.48 8.02
C LEU A 127 -20.20 27.71 7.59
N ASP A 128 -18.90 27.71 7.84
CA ASP A 128 -17.98 28.79 7.39
C ASP A 128 -17.96 28.91 5.86
N LEU A 129 -17.95 27.78 5.14
CA LEU A 129 -18.00 27.77 3.67
C LEU A 129 -19.31 28.35 3.13
N ILE A 130 -20.45 27.97 3.74
CA ILE A 130 -21.76 28.50 3.38
C ILE A 130 -21.83 30.00 3.67
N GLU A 131 -21.38 30.45 4.85
CA GLU A 131 -21.38 31.87 5.21
C GLU A 131 -20.56 32.71 4.22
N LYS A 132 -19.34 32.26 3.87
CA LYS A 132 -18.47 32.93 2.90
C LYS A 132 -19.09 33.00 1.51
N SER A 133 -19.72 31.92 1.05
CA SER A 133 -20.37 31.88 -0.27
C SER A 133 -21.60 32.78 -0.35
N VAL A 134 -22.46 32.78 0.68
CA VAL A 134 -23.63 33.66 0.75
C VAL A 134 -23.20 35.13 0.78
N LYS A 135 -22.19 35.50 1.58
CA LYS A 135 -21.64 36.87 1.59
C LYS A 135 -21.11 37.29 0.22
N ARG A 136 -20.39 36.41 -0.47
CA ARG A 136 -19.87 36.67 -1.82
C ARG A 136 -20.99 36.88 -2.84
N ILE A 137 -21.96 35.96 -2.89
CA ILE A 137 -23.10 36.04 -3.82
C ILE A 137 -23.90 37.32 -3.56
N GLY A 138 -24.18 37.63 -2.28
CA GLY A 138 -24.87 38.86 -1.90
C GLY A 138 -24.14 40.11 -2.38
N HIS A 139 -22.81 40.15 -2.20
CA HIS A 139 -21.99 41.24 -2.70
C HIS A 139 -22.05 41.37 -4.23
N GLU A 140 -21.91 40.27 -4.97
CA GLU A 140 -21.97 40.25 -6.44
C GLU A 140 -23.34 40.70 -6.99
N MET A 141 -24.44 40.29 -6.33
CA MET A 141 -25.79 40.74 -6.67
C MET A 141 -25.95 42.25 -6.48
N ILE A 142 -25.46 42.78 -5.35
CA ILE A 142 -25.50 44.22 -5.05
C ILE A 142 -24.67 45.00 -6.08
N VAL A 143 -23.45 44.56 -6.37
CA VAL A 143 -22.57 45.19 -7.37
C VAL A 143 -23.21 45.19 -8.76
N SER A 144 -23.82 44.08 -9.17
CA SER A 144 -24.51 43.98 -10.46
C SER A 144 -25.73 44.91 -10.55
N ALA A 145 -26.53 44.99 -9.48
CA ALA A 145 -27.67 45.90 -9.41
C ALA A 145 -27.23 47.37 -9.46
N LEU A 146 -26.19 47.75 -8.72
CA LEU A 146 -25.63 49.09 -8.74
C LEU A 146 -25.07 49.45 -10.12
N LYS A 147 -24.38 48.52 -10.78
CA LYS A 147 -23.87 48.71 -12.15
C LYS A 147 -24.98 49.02 -13.14
N ASN A 148 -26.11 48.30 -13.05
CA ASN A 148 -27.29 48.57 -13.90
C ASN A 148 -27.90 49.95 -13.63
N VAL A 149 -28.02 50.36 -12.36
CA VAL A 149 -28.51 51.70 -12.00
C VAL A 149 -27.58 52.79 -12.54
N VAL A 150 -26.27 52.65 -12.35
CA VAL A 150 -25.26 53.59 -12.86
C VAL A 150 -25.33 53.68 -14.39
N MET A 151 -25.45 52.55 -15.10
CA MET A 151 -25.55 52.54 -16.55
C MET A 151 -26.83 53.24 -17.05
N ASN A 152 -27.96 53.03 -16.37
CA ASN A 152 -29.21 53.72 -16.68
C ASN A 152 -29.13 55.24 -16.44
N ILE A 153 -28.47 55.66 -15.34
CA ILE A 153 -28.23 57.08 -15.06
C ILE A 153 -27.33 57.67 -16.15
N ALA A 154 -26.21 57.00 -16.47
CA ALA A 154 -25.27 57.42 -17.50
C ALA A 154 -25.95 57.63 -18.85
N LEU A 155 -26.77 56.66 -19.29
CA LEU A 155 -27.54 56.76 -20.53
C LEU A 155 -28.46 58.00 -20.54
N LYS A 156 -29.19 58.25 -19.44
CA LYS A 156 -30.05 59.45 -19.33
C LYS A 156 -29.24 60.75 -19.31
N THR A 157 -28.09 60.77 -18.64
CA THR A 157 -27.23 61.96 -18.59
C THR A 157 -26.58 62.31 -19.92
N TYR A 158 -26.39 61.36 -20.83
CA TYR A 158 -25.90 61.66 -22.19
C TYR A 158 -27.03 62.01 -23.16
N THR A 159 -28.20 61.36 -23.05
CA THR A 159 -29.31 61.61 -23.99
C THR A 159 -30.03 62.93 -23.73
N ILE A 160 -30.19 63.35 -22.47
CA ILE A 160 -30.90 64.59 -22.14
C ILE A 160 -30.18 65.83 -22.71
N PRO A 161 -28.86 66.04 -22.51
CA PRO A 161 -28.15 67.17 -23.12
C PRO A 161 -28.19 67.15 -24.65
N ASP A 162 -28.09 65.98 -25.27
CA ASP A 162 -28.19 65.84 -26.72
C ASP A 162 -29.57 66.24 -27.24
N MET A 163 -30.64 65.84 -26.53
CA MET A 163 -32.00 66.25 -26.84
C MET A 163 -32.19 67.77 -26.65
N ILE A 164 -31.69 68.32 -25.54
CA ILE A 164 -31.73 69.77 -25.27
C ILE A 164 -30.97 70.52 -26.36
N ASN A 165 -29.76 70.09 -26.72
CA ASN A 165 -28.95 70.74 -27.75
C ASN A 165 -29.66 70.70 -29.11
N LYS A 166 -30.21 69.55 -29.52
CA LYS A 166 -31.00 69.42 -30.75
C LYS A 166 -32.24 70.33 -30.76
N SER A 167 -32.89 70.53 -29.61
CA SER A 167 -34.05 71.43 -29.49
C SER A 167 -33.68 72.91 -29.41
N VAL A 168 -32.51 73.26 -28.86
CA VAL A 168 -32.03 74.64 -28.71
C VAL A 168 -31.39 75.16 -30.01
N GLN A 169 -30.73 74.30 -30.80
CA GLN A 169 -30.08 74.69 -32.06
C GLN A 169 -30.98 75.47 -33.04
N PRO A 170 -32.23 75.06 -33.32
CA PRO A 170 -33.15 75.85 -34.16
C PRO A 170 -33.43 77.24 -33.59
N ILE A 171 -33.60 77.34 -32.27
CA ILE A 171 -33.86 78.61 -31.57
C ILE A 171 -32.64 79.53 -31.69
N GLU A 172 -31.43 79.01 -31.49
CA GLU A 172 -30.18 79.78 -31.69
C GLU A 172 -30.04 80.28 -33.13
N ASN A 173 -30.40 79.45 -34.11
CA ASN A 173 -30.41 79.83 -35.52
C ASN A 173 -31.42 80.95 -35.80
N ASP A 174 -32.64 80.85 -35.24
CA ASP A 174 -33.67 81.88 -35.36
C ASP A 174 -33.25 83.20 -34.69
N ILE A 175 -32.66 83.15 -33.50
CA ILE A 175 -32.10 84.32 -32.82
C ILE A 175 -31.00 84.96 -33.67
N THR A 176 -30.13 84.17 -34.27
CA THR A 176 -29.03 84.67 -35.13
C THR A 176 -29.58 85.34 -36.39
N LYS A 177 -30.61 84.76 -37.00
CA LYS A 177 -31.33 85.35 -38.13
C LYS A 177 -32.00 86.68 -37.75
N MET A 178 -32.73 86.71 -36.63
CA MET A 178 -33.34 87.93 -36.11
C MET A 178 -32.31 89.03 -35.83
N LYS A 179 -31.14 88.71 -35.25
CA LYS A 179 -30.05 89.68 -35.04
C LYS A 179 -29.57 90.29 -36.36
N LYS A 180 -29.45 89.48 -37.42
CA LYS A 180 -29.06 89.95 -38.76
C LYS A 180 -30.12 90.87 -39.36
N ASP A 181 -31.39 90.51 -39.22
CA ASP A 181 -32.52 91.32 -39.70
C ASP A 181 -32.60 92.67 -38.95
N ILE A 182 -32.43 92.67 -37.61
CA ILE A 182 -32.35 93.89 -36.80
C ILE A 182 -31.16 94.76 -37.26
N ALA A 183 -29.98 94.19 -37.47
CA ALA A 183 -28.81 94.94 -37.93
C ALA A 183 -29.03 95.56 -39.31
N LYS A 184 -29.72 94.86 -40.21
CA LYS A 184 -30.12 95.39 -41.52
C LYS A 184 -31.06 96.58 -41.37
N VAL A 185 -32.14 96.43 -40.59
CA VAL A 185 -33.09 97.53 -40.32
C VAL A 185 -32.37 98.74 -39.73
N GLN A 186 -31.49 98.54 -38.75
CA GLN A 186 -30.70 99.64 -38.16
C GLN A 186 -29.84 100.37 -39.19
N ASN A 187 -29.22 99.65 -40.12
CA ASN A 187 -28.43 100.25 -41.20
C ASN A 187 -29.31 101.02 -42.21
N ASP A 188 -30.45 100.45 -42.59
CA ASP A 188 -31.43 101.07 -43.48
C ASP A 188 -31.99 102.36 -42.85
N THR A 189 -32.33 102.35 -41.56
CA THR A 189 -32.76 103.54 -40.81
C THR A 189 -31.66 104.61 -40.74
N LYS A 190 -30.40 104.22 -40.46
CA LYS A 190 -29.26 105.16 -40.48
C LYS A 190 -29.02 105.77 -41.86
N LYS A 191 -29.27 105.02 -42.94
CA LYS A 191 -29.18 105.52 -44.31
C LYS A 191 -30.29 106.55 -44.58
N LEU A 192 -31.55 106.20 -44.31
CA LEU A 192 -32.69 107.12 -44.44
C LEU A 192 -32.50 108.42 -43.65
N LEU A 193 -31.95 108.35 -42.43
CA LEU A 193 -31.65 109.53 -41.62
C LEU A 193 -30.55 110.42 -42.24
N ARG A 194 -29.57 109.83 -42.94
CA ARG A 194 -28.54 110.57 -43.67
C ARG A 194 -29.09 111.23 -44.93
N ASP A 195 -29.95 110.52 -45.66
CA ASP A 195 -30.61 111.03 -46.86
C ASP A 195 -31.54 112.21 -46.50
N ALA A 196 -32.39 112.05 -45.47
CA ALA A 196 -33.25 113.12 -44.96
C ALA A 196 -32.46 114.36 -44.50
N LYS A 197 -31.32 114.17 -43.82
CA LYS A 197 -30.44 115.30 -43.42
C LYS A 197 -29.84 116.06 -44.61
N LYS A 198 -29.55 115.39 -45.74
CA LYS A 198 -29.05 116.06 -46.95
C LYS A 198 -30.14 116.93 -47.57
N ASP A 199 -31.38 116.44 -47.59
CA ASP A 199 -32.52 117.19 -48.12
C ASP A 199 -32.80 118.46 -47.29
N THR A 200 -32.72 118.39 -45.97
CA THR A 200 -32.91 119.57 -45.08
C THR A 200 -31.81 120.63 -45.23
N ILE A 201 -30.56 120.23 -45.50
CA ILE A 201 -29.45 121.17 -45.76
C ILE A 201 -29.62 121.87 -47.11
N HIS A 202 -30.24 121.23 -48.11
CA HIS A 202 -30.54 121.88 -49.39
C HIS A 202 -31.70 122.88 -49.34
N GLU A 203 -32.63 122.74 -48.37
CA GLU A 203 -33.69 123.74 -48.13
C GLU A 203 -33.25 124.96 -47.32
N SER A 204 -32.12 124.89 -46.60
CA SER A 204 -31.61 126.00 -45.76
C SER A 204 -30.50 126.84 -46.41
N VAL A 205 -30.18 126.61 -47.69
CA VAL A 205 -29.17 127.36 -48.47
C VAL A 205 -29.79 128.04 -49.72
N LYS A 206 -31.12 128.22 -49.75
CA LYS A 206 -31.84 129.08 -50.70
C LYS A 206 -32.48 130.25 -49.98
#